data_AF-A0A4Q3YQJ3-F1
#
_entry.id   AF-A0A4Q3YQJ3-F1
#
_cell.length_a   1.000
_cell.length_b   1.000
_cell.length_c   1.000
_cell.angle_alpha   90.00
_cell.angle_beta   90.00
_cell.angle_gamma   90.00
#
_symmetry.space_group_name_H-M   'P 1'
#
loop_
_entity.id
_entity.type
_entity.pdbx_description
1 polymer ?
#
loop_
_entity_poly.entity_id
_entity_poly.type
_entity_poly.pdbx_seq_one_letter_code
_entity_poly.pdbx_strand_id
1 'polypeptide(L)'
;MQRDVLDKLKLAQRDLISRCGGLKETAKRAGVSAGHVGRWNNAELPDLMPVETVYVLETACGVPYVTRAMAAIQGRRLSDVDDDVAGETIASELHSSIAAIFAHQATLMANWSAAIRDGKVTPSESTIIMRDLSKIGHEILDAQLVFAGARSTTVEV
;
A
#
# COMPACT_ATOMS: atom_id res chain seq x y z
N MET A 1 -17.55 14.92 7.31
CA MET A 1 -17.95 13.61 6.76
C MET A 1 -17.84 13.56 5.24
N GLN A 2 -18.56 14.40 4.47
CA GLN A 2 -18.48 14.38 2.99
C GLN A 2 -17.08 14.71 2.40
N ARG A 3 -16.33 15.66 3.00
CA ARG A 3 -14.97 15.97 2.55
C ARG A 3 -14.00 14.82 2.76
N ASP A 4 -14.04 14.18 3.93
CA ASP A 4 -13.21 13.00 4.24
C ASP A 4 -13.43 11.83 3.26
N VAL A 5 -14.68 11.60 2.82
CA VAL A 5 -15.01 10.61 1.79
C VAL A 5 -14.36 10.97 0.45
N LEU A 6 -14.47 12.24 0.04
CA LEU A 6 -13.90 12.73 -1.21
C LEU A 6 -12.36 12.65 -1.19
N ASP A 7 -11.74 13.02 -0.08
CA ASP A 7 -10.28 13.00 0.09
C ASP A 7 -9.72 11.57 -0.03
N LYS A 8 -10.41 10.58 0.55
CA LYS A 8 -10.07 9.15 0.43
C LYS A 8 -10.16 8.66 -1.02
N LEU A 9 -11.21 9.04 -1.74
CA LEU A 9 -11.37 8.68 -3.15
C LEU A 9 -10.29 9.33 -4.01
N LYS A 10 -10.00 10.61 -3.77
CA LYS A 10 -8.94 11.35 -4.47
C LYS A 10 -7.57 10.73 -4.24
N LEU A 11 -7.25 10.33 -3.02
CA LEU A 11 -6.02 9.61 -2.71
C LEU A 11 -5.92 8.33 -3.54
N ALA A 12 -6.95 7.49 -3.52
CA ALA A 12 -6.97 6.22 -4.24
C ALA A 12 -6.83 6.40 -5.76
N GLN A 13 -7.43 7.45 -6.34
CA GLN A 13 -7.26 7.78 -7.75
C GLN A 13 -5.83 8.18 -8.10
N ARG A 14 -5.14 8.92 -7.22
CA ARG A 14 -3.74 9.30 -7.43
C ARG A 14 -2.83 8.08 -7.39
N ASP A 15 -3.09 7.16 -6.47
CA ASP A 15 -2.36 5.89 -6.39
C ASP A 15 -2.59 5.04 -7.64
N LEU A 16 -3.83 4.97 -8.13
CA LEU A 16 -4.17 4.29 -9.39
C LEU A 16 -3.47 4.94 -10.60
N ILE A 17 -3.45 6.27 -10.70
CA ILE A 17 -2.73 7.00 -11.77
C ILE A 17 -1.24 6.70 -11.71
N SER A 18 -0.64 6.72 -10.51
CA SER A 18 0.77 6.41 -10.30
C SER A 18 1.08 4.98 -10.76
N ARG A 19 0.27 4.01 -10.33
CA ARG A 19 0.40 2.60 -10.70
C ARG A 19 0.29 2.38 -12.20
N CYS A 20 -0.60 3.11 -12.87
CA CYS A 20 -0.82 2.98 -14.30
C CYS A 20 0.22 3.72 -15.16
N GLY A 21 1.31 4.22 -14.57
CA GLY A 21 2.43 4.85 -15.28
C GLY A 21 2.34 6.37 -15.38
N GLY A 22 1.52 7.00 -14.53
CA GLY A 22 1.32 8.44 -14.49
C GLY A 22 0.29 8.95 -15.50
N LEU A 23 0.22 10.27 -15.64
CA LEU A 23 -0.86 10.98 -16.36
C LEU A 23 -1.01 10.55 -17.82
N LYS A 24 0.09 10.43 -18.57
CA LYS A 24 0.07 10.13 -20.01
C LYS A 24 -0.37 8.69 -20.29
N GLU A 25 0.19 7.73 -19.55
CA GLU A 25 -0.17 6.31 -19.71
C GLU A 25 -1.60 6.04 -19.25
N THR A 26 -2.03 6.68 -18.16
CA THR A 26 -3.42 6.61 -17.71
C THR A 26 -4.37 7.19 -18.76
N ALA A 27 -4.05 8.34 -19.35
CA ALA A 27 -4.85 8.96 -20.39
C ALA A 27 -5.03 8.05 -21.61
N LYS A 28 -3.94 7.40 -22.05
CA LYS A 28 -3.95 6.43 -23.14
C LYS A 28 -4.85 5.23 -22.84
N ARG A 29 -4.76 4.66 -21.64
CA ARG A 29 -5.56 3.50 -21.22
C ARG A 29 -7.04 3.84 -21.04
N ALA A 30 -7.33 5.02 -20.52
CA ALA A 30 -8.70 5.49 -20.29
C ALA A 30 -9.36 6.11 -21.53
N GLY A 31 -8.63 6.34 -22.62
CA GLY A 31 -9.17 6.94 -23.84
C GLY A 31 -9.54 8.42 -23.69
N VAL A 32 -8.90 9.15 -22.76
CA VAL A 32 -9.17 10.57 -22.49
C VAL A 32 -7.91 11.42 -22.65
N SER A 33 -8.02 12.75 -22.55
CA SER A 33 -6.86 13.63 -22.59
C SER A 33 -6.09 13.63 -21.26
N ALA A 34 -4.77 13.91 -21.32
CA ALA A 34 -3.94 14.06 -20.12
C ALA A 34 -4.42 15.19 -19.21
N GLY A 35 -5.03 16.23 -19.76
CA GLY A 35 -5.68 17.29 -18.99
C GLY A 35 -6.87 16.77 -18.17
N HIS A 36 -7.64 15.82 -18.72
CA HIS A 36 -8.75 15.17 -18.01
C HIS A 36 -8.25 14.36 -16.81
N VAL A 37 -7.19 13.57 -17.01
CA VAL A 37 -6.53 12.83 -15.92
C VAL A 37 -5.91 13.79 -14.89
N GLY A 38 -5.39 14.93 -15.34
CA GLY A 38 -4.89 15.99 -14.47
C GLY A 38 -5.93 16.50 -13.48
N ARG A 39 -7.21 16.61 -13.89
CA ARG A 39 -8.30 17.01 -12.98
C ARG A 39 -8.59 15.95 -11.94
N TRP A 40 -8.57 14.66 -12.32
CA TRP A 40 -8.71 13.55 -11.39
C TRP A 40 -7.60 13.52 -10.34
N ASN A 41 -6.35 13.80 -10.76
CA ASN A 41 -5.17 13.81 -9.90
C ASN A 41 -5.10 15.00 -8.93
N ASN A 42 -5.81 16.08 -9.24
CA ASN A 42 -5.82 17.30 -8.44
C ASN A 42 -6.79 17.16 -7.26
N ALA A 43 -6.29 17.35 -6.04
CA ALA A 43 -7.07 17.26 -4.80
C ALA A 43 -8.08 18.40 -4.63
N GLU A 44 -7.78 19.58 -5.19
CA GLU A 44 -8.62 20.78 -5.08
C GLU A 44 -9.82 20.77 -6.03
N LEU A 45 -9.79 19.93 -7.07
CA LEU A 45 -10.86 19.84 -8.05
C LEU A 45 -11.83 18.71 -7.69
N PRO A 46 -13.15 18.89 -7.85
CA PRO A 46 -14.14 17.89 -7.46
C PRO A 46 -14.20 16.67 -8.41
N ASP A 47 -13.51 16.73 -9.56
CA ASP A 47 -13.58 15.71 -10.60
C ASP A 47 -13.10 14.33 -10.13
N LEU A 48 -14.01 13.36 -10.14
CA LEU A 48 -13.72 11.94 -9.91
C LEU A 48 -13.67 11.19 -11.24
N MET A 49 -12.99 10.04 -11.23
CA MET A 49 -13.00 9.10 -12.34
C MET A 49 -14.39 8.47 -12.41
N PRO A 50 -14.97 8.37 -13.61
CA PRO A 50 -16.15 7.53 -13.82
C PRO A 50 -15.85 6.07 -13.45
N VAL A 51 -16.87 5.34 -12.99
CA VAL A 51 -16.71 3.96 -12.49
C VAL A 51 -16.18 3.01 -13.57
N GLU A 52 -16.57 3.20 -14.82
CA GLU A 52 -16.10 2.44 -15.97
C GLU A 52 -14.60 2.69 -16.22
N THR A 53 -14.13 3.92 -16.00
CA THR A 53 -12.70 4.26 -16.12
C THR A 53 -11.90 3.60 -15.01
N VAL A 54 -12.42 3.62 -13.77
CA VAL A 54 -11.82 2.91 -12.64
C VAL A 54 -11.66 1.43 -12.97
N TYR A 55 -12.71 0.77 -13.44
CA TYR A 55 -12.68 -0.66 -13.76
C TYR A 55 -11.65 -1.00 -14.83
N VAL A 56 -11.59 -0.22 -15.92
CA VAL A 56 -10.61 -0.41 -17.00
C VAL A 56 -9.17 -0.27 -16.48
N LEU A 57 -8.90 0.77 -15.69
CA LEU A 57 -7.56 1.03 -15.16
C LEU A 57 -7.14 -0.01 -14.13
N GLU A 58 -8.01 -0.35 -13.17
CA GLU A 58 -7.72 -1.36 -12.15
C GLU A 58 -7.48 -2.74 -12.77
N THR A 59 -8.28 -3.12 -13.77
CA THR A 59 -8.05 -4.38 -14.53
C THR A 59 -6.71 -4.36 -15.24
N ALA A 60 -6.35 -3.23 -15.87
CA ALA A 60 -5.10 -3.10 -16.60
C ALA A 60 -3.86 -3.05 -15.68
N CYS A 61 -4.03 -2.59 -14.44
CA CYS A 61 -2.96 -2.36 -13.46
C CYS A 61 -2.89 -3.46 -12.38
N GLY A 62 -3.89 -4.35 -12.34
CA GLY A 62 -3.97 -5.55 -11.53
C GLY A 62 -4.25 -5.32 -10.04
N VAL A 63 -4.70 -4.12 -9.65
CA VAL A 63 -4.89 -3.75 -8.24
C VAL A 63 -6.12 -2.85 -8.08
N PRO A 64 -7.10 -3.19 -7.21
CA PRO A 64 -8.37 -2.46 -7.07
C PRO A 64 -8.27 -1.27 -6.10
N TYR A 65 -7.45 -0.26 -6.39
CA TYR A 65 -7.22 0.90 -5.50
C TYR A 65 -8.50 1.67 -5.10
N VAL A 66 -9.27 2.13 -6.08
CA VAL A 66 -10.48 2.92 -5.88
C VAL A 66 -11.64 2.03 -5.44
N THR A 67 -11.77 0.82 -6.00
CA THR A 67 -12.82 -0.12 -5.58
C THR A 67 -12.64 -0.51 -4.11
N ARG A 68 -11.41 -0.72 -3.64
CA ARG A 68 -11.10 -0.95 -2.22
C ARG A 68 -11.44 0.26 -1.35
N ALA A 69 -11.14 1.48 -1.82
CA ALA A 69 -11.50 2.69 -1.11
C ALA A 69 -13.03 2.85 -0.98
N MET A 70 -13.79 2.57 -2.05
CA MET A 70 -15.27 2.58 -2.02
C MET A 70 -15.83 1.58 -1.01
N ALA A 71 -15.29 0.35 -0.96
CA ALA A 71 -15.69 -0.64 0.03
C ALA A 71 -15.39 -0.14 1.46
N ALA A 72 -14.19 0.37 1.71
CA ALA A 72 -13.76 0.86 3.02
C ALA A 72 -14.62 2.04 3.52
N ILE A 73 -15.01 2.96 2.64
CA ILE A 73 -15.92 4.08 2.96
C ILE A 73 -17.28 3.57 3.45
N GLN A 74 -17.76 2.43 2.94
CA GLN A 74 -19.01 1.80 3.33
C GLN A 74 -18.86 0.85 4.53
N GLY A 75 -17.68 0.80 5.16
CA GLY A 75 -17.39 -0.16 6.23
C GLY A 75 -17.39 -1.61 5.74
N ARG A 76 -17.16 -1.83 4.45
CA ARG A 76 -17.05 -3.15 3.82
C ARG A 76 -15.59 -3.43 3.46
N ARG A 77 -15.24 -4.70 3.30
CA ARG A 77 -13.94 -5.16 2.85
C ARG A 77 -14.12 -5.89 1.52
N LEU A 78 -13.22 -5.67 0.56
CA LEU A 78 -13.09 -6.54 -0.60
C LEU A 78 -12.29 -7.76 -0.17
N SER A 79 -12.90 -8.92 -0.29
CA SER A 79 -12.29 -10.24 -0.16
C SER A 79 -11.85 -10.74 -1.55
N ASP A 80 -10.81 -11.54 -1.59
CA ASP A 80 -10.54 -12.33 -2.80
C ASP A 80 -11.57 -13.47 -2.88
N VAL A 81 -11.75 -14.06 -4.06
CA VAL A 81 -12.83 -15.03 -4.32
C VAL A 81 -12.68 -16.32 -3.49
N ASP A 82 -11.49 -16.59 -2.93
CA ASP A 82 -11.15 -17.80 -2.16
C ASP A 82 -11.10 -17.58 -0.62
N ASP A 83 -11.81 -16.58 -0.10
CA ASP A 83 -11.69 -16.11 1.29
C ASP A 83 -12.31 -17.00 2.40
N ASP A 84 -12.99 -18.12 2.09
CA ASP A 84 -13.46 -19.05 3.14
C ASP A 84 -12.30 -19.84 3.81
N VAL A 85 -11.08 -19.78 3.24
CA VAL A 85 -9.83 -20.32 3.82
C VAL A 85 -9.08 -19.25 4.66
N ALA A 86 -9.54 -17.99 4.66
CA ALA A 86 -8.77 -16.85 5.14
C ALA A 86 -8.74 -16.66 6.67
N GLY A 87 -9.65 -17.28 7.45
CA GLY A 87 -9.67 -17.14 8.92
C GLY A 87 -8.41 -17.66 9.61
N GLU A 88 -7.96 -18.86 9.23
CA GLU A 88 -6.68 -19.43 9.69
C GLU A 88 -5.48 -18.75 9.02
N THR A 89 -5.66 -18.28 7.79
CA THR A 89 -4.60 -17.64 7.00
C THR A 89 -4.24 -16.26 7.55
N ILE A 90 -5.18 -15.44 8.05
CA ILE A 90 -4.88 -14.12 8.63
C ILE A 90 -4.01 -14.23 9.89
N ALA A 91 -4.25 -15.22 10.75
CA ALA A 91 -3.40 -15.46 11.93
C ALA A 91 -2.00 -15.95 11.54
N SER A 92 -1.90 -16.81 10.51
CA SER A 92 -0.63 -17.26 9.93
C SER A 92 0.13 -16.12 9.23
N GLU A 93 -0.58 -15.27 8.47
CA GLU A 93 -0.03 -14.11 7.78
C GLU A 93 0.46 -13.07 8.78
N LEU A 94 -0.32 -12.80 9.83
CA LEU A 94 0.08 -11.92 10.94
C LEU A 94 1.37 -12.39 11.61
N HIS A 95 1.45 -13.68 11.96
CA HIS A 95 2.66 -14.26 12.52
C HIS A 95 3.84 -14.19 11.54
N SER A 96 3.59 -14.44 10.26
CA SER A 96 4.63 -14.38 9.22
C SER A 96 5.17 -12.97 8.99
N SER A 97 4.31 -11.95 8.97
CA SER A 97 4.71 -10.54 8.84
C SER A 97 5.51 -10.06 10.04
N ILE A 98 5.10 -10.42 11.26
CA ILE A 98 5.86 -10.05 12.47
C ILE A 98 7.20 -10.80 12.52
N ALA A 99 7.23 -12.08 12.12
CA ALA A 99 8.46 -12.86 12.05
C ALA A 99 9.47 -12.29 11.05
N ALA A 100 9.00 -11.82 9.88
CA ALA A 100 9.83 -11.16 8.88
C ALA A 100 10.49 -9.88 9.45
N ILE A 101 9.69 -9.03 10.12
CA ILE A 101 10.20 -7.81 10.77
C ILE A 101 11.31 -8.16 11.76
N PHE A 102 11.12 -9.18 12.61
CA PHE A 102 12.16 -9.58 13.57
C PHE A 102 13.40 -10.17 12.91
N ALA A 103 13.27 -10.96 11.85
CA ALA A 103 14.42 -11.50 11.11
C ALA A 103 15.26 -10.39 10.46
N HIS A 104 14.58 -9.39 9.87
CA HIS A 104 15.24 -8.23 9.27
C HIS A 104 15.84 -7.29 10.33
N GLN A 105 15.18 -7.14 11.47
CA GLN A 105 15.70 -6.40 12.61
C GLN A 105 16.94 -7.09 13.21
N ALA A 106 16.96 -8.43 13.32
CA ALA A 106 18.13 -9.18 13.76
C ALA A 106 19.31 -8.98 12.78
N THR A 107 19.04 -8.98 11.48
CA THR A 107 20.04 -8.70 10.44
C THR A 107 20.60 -7.28 10.57
N LEU A 108 19.74 -6.29 10.77
CA LEU A 108 20.14 -4.90 11.01
C LEU A 108 21.03 -4.80 12.26
N MET A 109 20.67 -5.46 13.36
CA MET A 109 21.45 -5.44 14.60
C MET A 109 22.83 -6.10 14.45
N ALA A 110 22.94 -7.18 13.68
CA ALA A 110 24.21 -7.81 13.36
C ALA A 110 25.11 -6.86 12.53
N ASN A 111 24.56 -6.23 11.49
CA ASN A 111 25.27 -5.27 10.65
C ASN A 111 25.69 -4.02 11.42
N TRP A 112 24.78 -3.51 12.28
CA TRP A 112 25.05 -2.38 13.17
C TRP A 112 26.19 -2.69 14.15
N SER A 113 26.12 -3.84 14.84
CA SER A 113 27.16 -4.27 15.79
C SER A 113 28.53 -4.40 15.13
N ALA A 114 28.57 -4.89 13.88
CA ALA A 114 29.81 -4.97 13.13
C ALA A 114 30.36 -3.59 12.74
N ALA A 115 29.48 -2.68 12.31
CA ALA A 115 29.83 -1.34 11.85
C ALA A 115 30.30 -0.41 12.98
N ILE A 116 29.81 -0.57 14.22
CA ILE A 116 30.23 0.31 15.33
C ILE A 116 31.49 -0.16 16.06
N ARG A 117 32.07 -1.31 15.66
CA ARG A 117 33.13 -2.00 16.41
C ARG A 117 34.42 -1.18 16.52
N ASP A 118 34.74 -0.41 15.50
CA ASP A 118 35.90 0.48 15.45
C ASP A 118 35.55 1.95 15.84
N GLY A 119 34.30 2.17 16.26
CA GLY A 119 33.78 3.47 16.66
C GLY A 119 33.49 4.43 15.51
N LYS A 120 33.51 3.97 14.24
CA LYS A 120 33.26 4.81 13.07
C LYS A 120 32.28 4.14 12.11
N VAL A 121 31.31 4.89 11.59
CA VAL A 121 30.42 4.40 10.53
C VAL A 121 30.92 4.92 9.20
N THR A 122 31.36 4.04 8.32
CA THR A 122 31.80 4.35 6.96
C THR A 122 30.62 4.64 6.03
N PRO A 123 30.83 5.31 4.88
CA PRO A 123 29.78 5.53 3.89
C PRO A 123 29.13 4.23 3.37
N SER A 124 29.92 3.16 3.24
CA SER A 124 29.45 1.83 2.85
C SER A 124 28.54 1.21 3.91
N GLU A 125 28.91 1.31 5.19
CA GLU A 125 28.09 0.78 6.30
C GLU A 125 26.79 1.56 6.45
N SER A 126 26.85 2.90 6.32
CA SER A 126 25.66 3.75 6.31
C SER A 126 24.68 3.35 5.19
N THR A 127 25.19 3.03 4.00
CA THR A 127 24.36 2.57 2.88
C THR A 127 23.69 1.23 3.17
N ILE A 128 24.42 0.28 3.78
CA ILE A 128 23.90 -1.03 4.18
C ILE A 128 22.82 -0.88 5.26
N ILE A 129 23.09 -0.08 6.30
CA ILE A 129 22.16 0.21 7.39
C ILE A 129 20.90 0.88 6.85
N MET A 130 21.03 1.87 5.96
CA MET A 130 19.89 2.57 5.36
C MET A 130 19.01 1.63 4.53
N ARG A 131 19.63 0.72 3.76
CA ARG A 131 18.89 -0.30 3.01
C ARG A 131 18.13 -1.24 3.95
N ASP A 132 18.76 -1.68 5.03
CA ASP A 132 18.14 -2.60 5.99
C ASP A 132 16.99 -1.91 6.76
N LEU A 133 17.16 -0.63 7.13
CA LEU A 133 16.10 0.20 7.70
C LEU A 133 14.92 0.41 6.73
N SER A 134 15.19 0.65 5.44
CA SER A 134 14.15 0.82 4.43
C SER A 134 13.33 -0.46 4.23
N LYS A 135 13.95 -1.64 4.29
CA LYS A 135 13.24 -2.93 4.24
C LYS A 135 12.30 -3.11 5.41
N ILE A 136 12.78 -2.85 6.63
CA ILE A 136 11.95 -2.89 7.85
C ILE A 136 10.78 -1.90 7.73
N GLY A 137 11.03 -0.71 7.19
CA GLY A 137 9.99 0.30 6.96
C GLY A 137 8.86 -0.19 6.03
N HIS A 138 9.20 -0.89 4.94
CA HIS A 138 8.20 -1.50 4.05
C HIS A 138 7.43 -2.62 4.74
N GLU A 139 8.12 -3.51 5.47
CA GLU A 139 7.47 -4.62 6.18
C GLU A 139 6.53 -4.15 7.30
N ILE A 140 6.86 -3.05 7.98
CA ILE A 140 5.97 -2.42 8.95
C ILE A 140 4.70 -1.91 8.27
N LEU A 141 4.81 -1.30 7.08
CA LEU A 141 3.63 -0.84 6.34
C LEU A 141 2.76 -2.03 5.91
N ASP A 142 3.39 -3.11 5.44
CA ASP A 142 2.68 -4.34 5.06
C ASP A 142 1.99 -4.97 6.29
N ALA A 143 2.67 -5.07 7.43
CA ALA A 143 2.09 -5.56 8.68
C ALA A 143 0.95 -4.65 9.19
N GLN A 144 1.07 -3.33 9.05
CA GLN A 144 -0.01 -2.39 9.40
C GLN A 144 -1.26 -2.61 8.55
N LEU A 145 -1.10 -2.95 7.27
CA LEU A 145 -2.20 -3.33 6.38
C LEU A 145 -2.87 -4.63 6.84
N VAL A 146 -2.08 -5.64 7.25
CA VAL A 146 -2.59 -6.90 7.82
C VAL A 146 -3.32 -6.66 9.14
N PHE A 147 -2.73 -5.90 10.09
CA PHE A 147 -3.34 -5.56 11.38
C PHE A 147 -4.61 -4.71 11.25
N ALA A 148 -4.69 -3.83 10.25
CA ALA A 148 -5.91 -3.10 9.94
C ALA A 148 -7.04 -4.03 9.51
N GLY A 149 -6.72 -5.17 8.88
CA GLY A 149 -7.65 -6.23 8.53
C GLY A 149 -8.12 -7.09 9.72
N ALA A 150 -7.32 -7.22 10.77
CA ALA A 150 -7.61 -8.07 11.93
C ALA A 150 -8.46 -7.41 13.04
N ARG A 151 -8.48 -6.07 13.17
CA ARG A 151 -9.21 -5.34 14.23
C ARG A 151 -10.74 -5.48 14.22
N SER A 152 -11.32 -6.17 13.24
CA SER A 152 -12.76 -6.42 13.10
C SER A 152 -13.20 -7.82 13.55
N THR A 153 -12.27 -8.68 13.98
CA THR A 153 -12.55 -10.04 14.48
C THR A 153 -11.67 -10.28 15.70
N THR A 154 -12.21 -10.76 16.82
CA THR A 154 -11.37 -11.19 17.95
C THR A 154 -10.53 -12.36 17.46
N VAL A 155 -9.24 -12.13 17.25
CA VAL A 155 -8.27 -13.18 16.90
C VAL A 155 -7.78 -13.76 18.23
N GLU A 156 -8.13 -15.02 18.51
CA GLU A 156 -7.45 -15.78 19.57
C GLU A 156 -6.05 -16.13 19.06
N VAL A 157 -5.05 -15.89 19.91
CA VAL A 157 -3.61 -16.11 19.65
C VAL A 157 -3.23 -17.54 20.01
#